data_AF-A0A6V8MRE9-F1
#
_entry.id   AF-A0A6V8MRE9-F1
#
_cell.length_a   1.000
_cell.length_b   1.000
_cell.length_c   1.000
_cell.angle_alpha   90.00
_cell.angle_beta   90.00
_cell.angle_gamma   90.00
#
_symmetry.space_group_name_H-M   'P 1'
#
loop_
_entity.id
_entity.type
_entity.pdbx_description
1 polymer ?
#
loop_
_entity_poly.entity_id
_entity_poly.type
_entity_poly.pdbx_seq_one_letter_code
_entity_poly.pdbx_strand_id
1 'polypeptide(L)'
;MSPKTRESALTALAIALLILGVVTAPAATMPQIDPLSKECIGCHDGAAGPNVEVNLRNDPAGRGSHVHSFDGEHPIGMIYQSYVDMKPGYKPISAEERNMIMVNGAVGCLTCHDPLNPAKGHLIKSDKNSALCLTCHDK
;
A
#
# COMPACT_ATOMS: atom_id res chain seq x y z
N MET A 1 -24.97 -24.02 -67.34
CA MET A 1 -26.05 -23.38 -66.55
C MET A 1 -25.56 -23.12 -65.13
N SER A 2 -26.07 -22.05 -64.51
CA SER A 2 -25.99 -21.67 -63.09
C SER A 2 -27.33 -20.99 -62.72
N PRO A 3 -27.65 -20.64 -61.45
CA PRO A 3 -26.93 -20.80 -60.16
C PRO A 3 -27.68 -21.86 -59.29
N LYS A 4 -27.99 -21.80 -57.97
CA LYS A 4 -27.90 -20.81 -56.86
C LYS A 4 -28.10 -21.52 -55.50
N THR A 5 -28.05 -20.77 -54.38
CA THR A 5 -28.64 -21.04 -53.03
C THR A 5 -28.08 -22.21 -52.20
N ARG A 6 -27.82 -22.13 -50.87
CA ARG A 6 -27.78 -21.07 -49.82
C ARG A 6 -26.56 -21.36 -48.91
N GLU A 7 -25.73 -20.41 -48.47
CA GLU A 7 -25.89 -19.43 -47.37
C GLU A 7 -26.05 -20.02 -45.94
N SER A 8 -25.27 -19.45 -44.99
CA SER A 8 -25.45 -19.45 -43.51
C SER A 8 -25.03 -20.65 -42.63
N ALA A 9 -23.75 -20.67 -42.21
CA ALA A 9 -23.30 -20.94 -40.83
C ALA A 9 -21.84 -20.42 -40.65
N LEU A 10 -21.63 -19.24 -40.06
CA LEU A 10 -21.30 -18.99 -38.64
C LEU A 10 -19.98 -19.59 -38.10
N THR A 11 -19.00 -18.68 -37.89
CA THR A 11 -18.11 -18.61 -36.70
C THR A 11 -17.49 -19.91 -36.14
N ALA A 12 -16.37 -20.38 -36.71
CA ALA A 12 -15.54 -21.41 -36.07
C ALA A 12 -14.03 -21.40 -36.42
N LEU A 13 -13.42 -20.26 -36.82
CA LEU A 13 -11.97 -20.24 -37.14
C LEU A 13 -11.24 -18.93 -36.78
N ALA A 14 -11.41 -18.46 -35.54
CA ALA A 14 -10.57 -17.42 -34.93
C ALA A 14 -9.50 -18.00 -33.97
N ILE A 15 -9.12 -19.27 -34.16
CA ILE A 15 -8.14 -19.99 -33.32
C ILE A 15 -6.76 -19.90 -34.00
N ALA A 16 -6.15 -18.72 -33.97
CA ALA A 16 -4.88 -18.46 -34.68
C ALA A 16 -3.95 -17.39 -34.09
N LEU A 17 -4.15 -16.92 -32.84
CA LEU A 17 -3.13 -16.18 -32.09
C LEU A 17 -2.90 -16.83 -30.72
N LEU A 18 -1.89 -17.70 -30.68
CA LEU A 18 -1.43 -18.45 -29.52
C LEU A 18 -0.05 -17.89 -29.10
N ILE A 19 0.28 -17.97 -27.81
CA ILE A 19 1.63 -17.78 -27.24
C ILE A 19 2.43 -16.52 -27.68
N LEU A 20 1.87 -15.35 -27.36
CA LEU A 20 2.69 -14.25 -26.80
C LEU A 20 2.30 -14.06 -25.33
N GLY A 21 2.88 -14.89 -24.46
CA GLY A 21 2.69 -14.87 -23.01
C GLY A 21 3.38 -13.68 -22.35
N VAL A 22 3.02 -12.46 -22.75
CA VAL A 22 3.45 -11.23 -22.07
C VAL A 22 2.69 -11.17 -20.75
N VAL A 23 3.24 -11.83 -19.73
CA VAL A 23 2.84 -11.61 -18.34
C VAL A 23 3.24 -10.18 -18.02
N THR A 24 2.31 -9.24 -18.20
CA THR A 24 2.49 -7.86 -17.77
C THR A 24 2.65 -7.88 -16.26
N ALA A 25 3.89 -7.74 -15.79
CA ALA A 25 4.14 -7.43 -14.40
C ALA A 25 3.23 -6.25 -14.01
N PRO A 26 2.58 -6.29 -12.83
CA PRO A 26 1.70 -5.19 -12.43
C PRO A 26 2.51 -3.90 -12.50
N ALA A 27 2.03 -2.96 -13.33
CA ALA A 27 2.71 -1.68 -13.53
C ALA A 27 2.92 -1.04 -12.16
N ALA A 28 4.16 -0.64 -11.86
CA ALA A 28 4.58 -0.25 -10.51
C ALA A 28 3.58 0.73 -9.89
N THR A 29 2.77 0.22 -8.96
CA THR A 29 1.62 0.95 -8.45
C THR A 29 2.12 2.23 -7.79
N MET A 30 1.61 3.38 -8.23
CA MET A 30 1.94 4.68 -7.65
C MET A 30 1.68 4.68 -6.13
N PRO A 31 2.31 5.57 -5.34
CA PRO A 31 1.89 5.86 -3.97
C PRO A 31 0.37 5.88 -3.84
N GLN A 32 -0.17 4.85 -3.21
CA GLN A 32 -1.59 4.70 -2.98
C GLN A 32 -1.78 4.25 -1.54
N ILE A 33 -2.77 4.87 -0.89
CA ILE A 33 -3.36 4.35 0.35
C ILE A 33 -3.78 2.91 0.06
N ASP A 34 -3.35 1.97 0.88
CA ASP A 34 -3.74 0.56 0.71
C ASP A 34 -5.25 0.39 0.96
N PRO A 35 -5.88 -0.71 0.49
CA PRO A 35 -7.32 -0.90 0.62
C PRO A 35 -7.87 -0.78 2.04
N LEU A 36 -7.11 -1.21 3.06
CA LEU A 36 -7.57 -1.22 4.45
C LEU A 36 -7.43 0.16 5.09
N SER A 37 -6.34 0.89 4.80
CA SER A 37 -6.23 2.30 5.19
C SER A 37 -7.27 3.20 4.51
N LYS A 38 -7.78 2.83 3.32
CA LYS A 38 -8.94 3.50 2.69
C LYS A 38 -10.24 3.31 3.48
N GLU A 39 -10.45 2.14 4.09
CA GLU A 39 -11.60 1.89 4.95
C GLU A 39 -11.52 2.74 6.24
N CYS A 40 -10.32 2.87 6.83
CA CYS A 40 -10.10 3.74 7.99
C CYS A 40 -10.48 5.21 7.72
N ILE A 41 -9.98 5.82 6.63
CA ILE A 41 -10.32 7.21 6.27
C ILE A 41 -11.75 7.38 5.73
N GLY A 42 -12.46 6.27 5.44
CA GLY A 42 -13.90 6.28 5.17
C GLY A 42 -14.75 6.62 6.40
N CYS A 43 -14.16 6.65 7.60
CA CYS A 43 -14.78 7.19 8.82
C CYS A 43 -13.90 8.22 9.54
N HIS A 44 -12.58 8.24 9.32
CA HIS A 44 -11.68 9.32 9.75
C HIS A 44 -11.70 10.52 8.80
N ASP A 45 -12.92 10.91 8.38
CA ASP A 45 -13.20 12.00 7.44
C ASP A 45 -13.52 13.34 8.14
N GLY A 46 -13.81 13.32 9.43
CA GLY A 46 -14.28 14.47 10.22
C GLY A 46 -15.79 14.51 10.44
N ALA A 47 -16.56 13.58 9.86
CA ALA A 47 -18.01 13.45 10.03
C ALA A 47 -18.39 12.24 10.89
N ALA A 48 -17.79 11.06 10.66
CA ALA A 48 -18.05 9.86 11.46
C ALA A 48 -17.06 9.69 12.63
N GLY A 49 -15.85 10.20 12.48
CA GLY A 49 -14.77 10.19 13.47
C GLY A 49 -13.80 11.36 13.24
N PRO A 50 -12.77 11.52 14.10
CA PRO A 50 -11.78 12.58 13.94
C PRO A 50 -11.10 12.52 12.57
N ASN A 51 -11.02 13.64 11.86
CA ASN A 51 -10.34 13.73 10.57
C ASN A 51 -8.86 13.34 10.70
N VAL A 52 -8.33 12.57 9.74
CA VAL A 52 -6.92 12.21 9.66
C VAL A 52 -6.36 12.64 8.30
N GLU A 53 -5.49 13.66 8.31
CA GLU A 53 -4.78 14.10 7.11
C GLU A 53 -3.62 13.13 6.78
N VAL A 54 -3.71 12.52 5.60
CA VAL A 54 -2.78 11.48 5.11
C VAL A 54 -1.77 12.08 4.14
N ASN A 55 -0.49 12.02 4.52
CA ASN A 55 0.61 12.55 3.74
C ASN A 55 1.20 11.44 2.87
N LEU A 56 0.63 11.24 1.68
CA LEU A 56 1.06 10.20 0.74
C LEU A 56 2.50 10.44 0.27
N ARG A 57 3.42 9.56 0.72
CA ARG A 57 4.82 9.56 0.27
C ARG A 57 5.20 8.16 -0.19
N ASN A 58 5.74 8.05 -1.41
CA ASN A 58 6.45 6.86 -1.90
C ASN A 58 7.53 7.31 -2.89
N ASP A 59 8.41 8.18 -2.39
CA ASP A 59 9.60 8.65 -3.09
C ASP A 59 10.85 8.27 -2.26
N PRO A 60 11.35 7.04 -2.41
CA PRO A 60 12.57 6.59 -1.74
C PRO A 60 13.84 7.23 -2.33
N ALA A 61 13.77 7.94 -3.47
CA ALA A 61 14.92 8.60 -4.09
C ALA A 61 15.02 10.11 -3.75
N GLY A 62 13.89 10.77 -3.52
CA GLY A 62 13.80 12.21 -3.28
C GLY A 62 14.43 12.68 -1.98
N ARG A 63 14.71 13.98 -1.88
CA ARG A 63 15.40 14.56 -0.71
C ARG A 63 14.49 14.82 0.51
N GLY A 64 13.16 14.80 0.32
CA GLY A 64 12.16 15.17 1.34
C GLY A 64 11.45 14.00 2.02
N SER A 65 12.17 13.11 2.71
CA SER A 65 11.56 11.96 3.42
C SER A 65 11.22 12.23 4.89
N HIS A 66 11.50 13.43 5.39
CA HIS A 66 11.25 13.79 6.80
C HIS A 66 9.77 14.08 7.05
N VAL A 67 9.24 13.48 8.11
CA VAL A 67 7.93 13.76 8.70
C VAL A 67 8.17 14.70 9.88
N HIS A 68 7.49 15.84 9.93
CA HIS A 68 7.77 16.91 10.90
C HIS A 68 6.92 16.80 12.16
N SER A 69 5.68 16.30 12.06
CA SER A 69 4.93 15.75 13.21
C SER A 69 3.85 14.78 12.74
N PHE A 70 3.62 13.72 13.53
CA PHE A 70 2.50 12.80 13.36
C PHE A 70 1.15 13.40 13.80
N ASP A 71 1.15 14.56 14.49
CA ASP A 71 -0.08 15.30 14.87
C ASP A 71 -0.78 15.98 13.67
N GLY A 72 -0.38 15.67 12.43
CA GLY A 72 -0.94 16.21 11.20
C GLY A 72 -0.41 15.55 9.93
N GLU A 73 0.86 15.13 9.88
CA GLU A 73 1.39 14.37 8.74
C GLU A 73 1.37 12.86 9.04
N HIS A 74 0.35 12.12 8.58
CA HIS A 74 0.35 10.65 8.67
C HIS A 74 1.07 10.03 7.47
N PRO A 75 2.28 9.41 7.63
CA PRO A 75 3.12 8.98 6.51
C PRO A 75 2.75 7.57 6.04
N ILE A 76 1.74 7.46 5.18
CA ILE A 76 1.27 6.20 4.62
C ILE A 76 1.47 6.12 3.09
N GLY A 77 1.35 4.92 2.54
CA GLY A 77 1.49 4.64 1.10
C GLY A 77 2.93 4.42 0.62
N MET A 78 3.93 4.53 1.50
CA MET A 78 5.32 4.16 1.17
C MET A 78 5.49 2.64 1.11
N ILE A 79 6.08 2.13 0.03
CA ILE A 79 6.47 0.72 -0.07
C ILE A 79 7.73 0.53 0.77
N TYR A 80 7.58 -0.06 1.96
CA TYR A 80 8.58 0.04 3.02
C TYR A 80 9.96 -0.49 2.61
N GLN A 81 9.99 -1.64 1.93
CA GLN A 81 11.24 -2.25 1.48
C GLN A 81 12.03 -1.33 0.54
N SER A 82 11.37 -0.53 -0.31
CA SER A 82 12.07 0.39 -1.21
C SER A 82 12.79 1.53 -0.47
N TYR A 83 12.37 1.85 0.76
CA TYR A 83 13.09 2.76 1.63
C TYR A 83 14.25 2.04 2.32
N VAL A 84 14.07 0.81 2.81
CA VAL A 84 15.19 -0.01 3.34
C VAL A 84 16.30 -0.21 2.29
N ASP A 85 15.95 -0.36 1.02
CA ASP A 85 16.90 -0.58 -0.08
C ASP A 85 17.64 0.70 -0.53
N MET A 86 17.06 1.89 -0.31
CA MET A 86 17.54 3.16 -0.89
C MET A 86 17.88 4.27 0.13
N LYS A 87 17.45 4.16 1.39
CA LYS A 87 17.54 5.19 2.41
C LYS A 87 18.32 4.71 3.65
N PRO A 88 19.54 5.23 3.89
CA PRO A 88 20.23 5.02 5.16
C PRO A 88 19.36 5.43 6.36
N GLY A 89 19.43 4.67 7.45
CA GLY A 89 18.61 4.88 8.65
C GLY A 89 17.20 4.28 8.61
N TYR A 90 16.86 3.52 7.57
CA TYR A 90 15.77 2.54 7.56
C TYR A 90 16.36 1.13 7.64
N LYS A 91 15.69 0.22 8.35
CA LYS A 91 16.11 -1.18 8.51
C LYS A 91 14.98 -2.18 8.22
N PRO A 92 15.30 -3.44 7.88
CA PRO A 92 14.29 -4.48 7.78
C PRO A 92 13.53 -4.63 9.10
N ILE A 93 12.20 -4.70 9.03
CA ILE A 93 11.36 -5.03 10.20
C ILE A 93 11.58 -6.51 10.52
N SER A 94 11.79 -6.82 11.81
CA SER A 94 12.14 -8.17 12.23
C SER A 94 10.90 -9.08 12.33
N ALA A 95 11.13 -10.40 12.33
CA ALA A 95 10.06 -11.41 12.32
C ALA A 95 9.25 -11.46 13.63
N GLU A 96 9.66 -10.71 14.65
CA GLU A 96 9.02 -10.60 15.96
C GLU A 96 7.98 -9.48 16.01
N GLU A 97 8.08 -8.46 15.16
CA GLU A 97 7.19 -7.29 15.09
C GLU A 97 5.88 -7.61 14.31
N ARG A 98 5.35 -8.82 14.49
CA ARG A 98 4.29 -9.45 13.68
C ARG A 98 2.95 -8.71 13.68
N ASN A 99 2.79 -7.74 14.59
CA ASN A 99 1.60 -6.90 14.71
C ASN A 99 1.64 -5.68 13.77
N MET A 100 2.78 -5.38 13.13
CA MET A 100 2.87 -4.38 12.06
C MET A 100 2.27 -4.95 10.76
N ILE A 101 1.04 -4.59 10.42
CA ILE A 101 0.40 -5.03 9.18
C ILE A 101 0.79 -4.08 8.04
N MET A 102 1.43 -4.64 7.00
CA MET A 102 1.78 -3.93 5.77
C MET A 102 1.06 -4.53 4.58
N VAL A 103 -0.07 -3.95 4.19
CA VAL A 103 -0.87 -4.44 3.06
C VAL A 103 -0.08 -4.20 1.77
N ASN A 104 0.20 -5.28 1.02
CA ASN A 104 1.06 -5.27 -0.17
C ASN A 104 2.47 -4.66 0.05
N GLY A 105 2.99 -4.69 1.28
CA GLY A 105 4.28 -4.08 1.63
C GLY A 105 4.27 -2.55 1.77
N ALA A 106 3.10 -1.92 1.75
CA ALA A 106 2.94 -0.51 2.05
C ALA A 106 2.83 -0.27 3.57
N VAL A 107 3.40 0.84 4.06
CA VAL A 107 3.02 1.40 5.37
C VAL A 107 1.60 1.94 5.28
N GLY A 108 0.73 1.49 6.17
CA GLY A 108 -0.66 1.89 6.29
C GLY A 108 -1.07 2.12 7.75
N CYS A 109 -2.34 2.41 7.99
CA CYS A 109 -2.90 2.63 9.34
C CYS A 109 -2.57 1.46 10.28
N LEU A 110 -2.73 0.21 9.81
CA LEU A 110 -2.45 -0.98 10.62
C LEU A 110 -0.96 -1.36 10.74
N THR A 111 -0.05 -0.57 10.17
CA THR A 111 1.38 -0.69 10.47
C THR A 111 1.70 -0.08 11.84
N CYS A 112 0.97 0.97 12.23
CA CYS A 112 1.17 1.68 13.50
C CYS A 112 0.05 1.41 14.53
N HIS A 113 -1.17 1.10 14.09
CA HIS A 113 -2.35 0.96 14.95
C HIS A 113 -2.94 -0.47 14.96
N ASP A 114 -3.34 -0.94 16.13
CA ASP A 114 -4.21 -2.09 16.35
C ASP A 114 -5.54 -1.58 16.96
N PRO A 115 -6.65 -1.56 16.19
CA PRO A 115 -7.97 -1.13 16.67
C PRO A 115 -8.51 -1.92 17.88
N LEU A 116 -7.93 -3.07 18.22
CA LEU A 116 -8.28 -3.87 19.39
C LEU A 116 -7.44 -3.53 20.63
N ASN A 117 -6.38 -2.73 20.51
CA ASN A 117 -5.56 -2.32 21.65
C ASN A 117 -6.21 -1.14 22.41
N PRO A 118 -6.67 -1.31 23.67
CA PRO A 118 -7.34 -0.26 24.43
C PRO A 118 -6.41 0.86 24.94
N ALA A 119 -5.11 0.83 24.62
CA ALA A 119 -4.18 1.91 24.94
C ALA A 119 -4.51 3.20 24.17
N LYS A 120 -4.18 4.38 24.74
CA LYS A 120 -4.40 5.67 24.09
C LYS A 120 -3.74 5.69 22.70
N GLY A 121 -4.53 6.00 21.67
CA GLY A 121 -4.07 6.05 20.28
C GLY A 121 -4.00 4.69 19.57
N HIS A 122 -4.43 3.61 20.22
CA HIS A 122 -4.52 2.27 19.63
C HIS A 122 -3.20 1.79 18.99
N LEU A 123 -2.03 2.23 19.47
CA LEU A 123 -0.74 1.89 18.84
C LEU A 123 -0.38 0.41 19.03
N ILE A 124 0.17 -0.26 18.01
CA ILE A 124 0.60 -1.67 18.10
C ILE A 124 1.66 -1.93 19.20
N LYS A 125 2.36 -0.88 19.63
CA LYS A 125 3.30 -0.84 20.77
C LYS A 125 3.39 0.58 21.32
N SER A 126 3.82 0.72 22.58
CA SER A 126 4.01 2.05 23.20
C SER A 126 5.19 2.80 22.55
N ASP A 127 4.98 4.05 22.11
CA ASP A 127 6.06 4.90 21.59
C ASP A 127 6.88 5.64 22.67
N LYS A 128 6.82 5.20 23.94
CA LYS A 128 7.71 5.71 24.99
C LYS A 128 9.17 5.58 24.55
N ASN A 129 9.91 6.69 24.57
CA ASN A 129 11.28 6.80 24.08
C ASN A 129 11.44 6.48 22.57
N SER A 130 10.43 6.84 21.76
CA SER A 130 10.38 6.61 20.31
C SER A 130 10.43 5.12 19.91
N ALA A 131 9.94 4.23 20.79
CA ALA A 131 10.03 2.78 20.61
C ALA A 131 9.11 2.20 19.52
N LEU A 132 8.16 2.96 18.97
CA LEU A 132 7.48 2.62 17.71
C LEU A 132 8.37 3.03 16.54
N CYS A 133 8.82 4.28 16.48
CA CYS A 133 9.69 4.81 15.41
C CYS A 133 10.96 3.97 15.22
N LEU A 134 11.61 3.59 16.31
CA LEU A 134 12.84 2.78 16.35
C LEU A 134 12.63 1.29 15.99
N THR A 135 11.41 0.89 15.62
CA THR A 135 11.17 -0.38 14.93
C THR A 135 11.64 -0.31 13.48
N CYS A 136 11.37 0.81 12.81
CA CYS A 136 11.68 1.03 11.39
C CYS A 136 13.00 1.79 11.20
N HIS A 137 13.33 2.69 12.14
CA HIS A 137 14.47 3.60 12.04
C HIS A 137 15.63 3.20 12.94
N ASP A 138 16.83 3.63 12.56
CA ASP A 138 17.99 3.72 13.45
C ASP A 138 17.93 4.99 14.33
N LYS A 139 18.93 5.17 15.20
CA LYS A 139 19.05 6.30 16.15
C LYS A 139 20.00 7.38 15.65
#